data_AF-A0A973BFD6-F1
#
_entry.id   AF-A0A973BFD6-F1
#
_cell.length_a   1.000
_cell.length_b   1.000
_cell.length_c   1.000
_cell.angle_alpha   90.00
_cell.angle_beta   90.00
_cell.angle_gamma   90.00
#
_symmetry.space_group_name_H-M   'P 1'
#
loop_
_entity.id
_entity.type
_entity.pdbx_description
1 polymer ?
#
loop_
_entity_poly.entity_id
_entity_poly.type
_entity_poly.pdbx_seq_one_letter_code
_entity_poly.pdbx_strand_id
1 'polypeptide(L)'
;MSRQTWTKARLFIVAITALVTGPGAQASWIDSDFYCRVYGCVVVHDGFSFDVYDNYVFATGGTVPNGGRMIPWTGNPFQGAGGVNPVITGSRTEGFHSVPLQDQSVVLGIDTNGDGVPDRLPADANGSGFLDAGDSLDPFAVSLSTDLVAADTSAQRSFYLSSRTDFYLTAEARLIGPTNGFNTANLLNRVDFDYGVTRQGVDDGMAFGADTRRGNYIRSLGNANTVGDLYGSPVQIMEFRNAIRLRNAADLPSQSVRFDYVYGFGGYDLSMGDGHLQYELEFDFYNR
;
A
#
# COMPACT_ATOMS: atom_id res chain seq x y z
N MET A 1 -17.52 -12.08 79.34
CA MET A 1 -16.94 -11.05 78.44
C MET A 1 -15.48 -10.82 78.83
N SER A 2 -14.53 -11.44 78.13
CA SER A 2 -13.21 -10.87 77.77
C SER A 2 -12.34 -11.97 77.13
N ARG A 3 -11.49 -11.54 76.17
CA ARG A 3 -10.30 -12.19 75.62
C ARG A 3 -10.48 -13.36 74.64
N GLN A 4 -10.33 -13.04 73.35
CA GLN A 4 -9.36 -13.72 72.48
C GLN A 4 -9.02 -12.85 71.27
N THR A 5 -8.20 -11.83 71.51
CA THR A 5 -7.39 -11.18 70.48
C THR A 5 -6.15 -12.04 70.28
N TRP A 6 -6.02 -12.74 69.15
CA TRP A 6 -4.74 -13.18 68.54
C TRP A 6 -5.02 -14.16 67.37
N THR A 7 -5.51 -13.66 66.23
CA THR A 7 -5.48 -14.43 64.95
C THR A 7 -5.78 -13.56 63.72
N LYS A 8 -5.27 -12.31 63.66
CA LYS A 8 -5.45 -11.45 62.47
C LYS A 8 -4.16 -10.81 61.94
N ALA A 9 -3.00 -11.40 62.21
CA ALA A 9 -1.70 -10.81 61.86
C ALA A 9 -0.81 -11.66 60.93
N ARG A 10 -1.36 -12.66 60.21
CA ARG A 10 -0.55 -13.50 59.29
C ARG A 10 -1.11 -13.70 57.88
N LEU A 11 -2.11 -12.92 57.49
CA LEU A 11 -2.74 -13.02 56.15
C LEU A 11 -2.54 -11.77 55.28
N PHE A 12 -1.55 -10.93 55.61
CA PHE A 12 -1.28 -9.67 54.90
C PHE A 12 0.11 -9.58 54.26
N ILE A 13 0.90 -10.66 54.23
CA ILE A 13 2.25 -10.67 53.62
C ILE A 13 2.36 -11.85 52.64
N VAL A 14 1.46 -11.92 51.65
CA VAL A 14 1.64 -12.70 50.40
C VAL A 14 0.96 -12.01 49.19
N ALA A 15 0.16 -10.96 49.40
CA ALA A 15 -0.60 -10.31 48.32
C ALA A 15 0.10 -9.12 47.63
N ILE A 16 1.41 -8.92 47.84
CA ILE A 16 2.16 -7.77 47.30
C ILE A 16 3.49 -8.24 46.69
N THR A 17 3.43 -9.07 45.65
CA THR A 17 4.58 -9.32 44.74
C THR A 17 4.16 -9.96 43.40
N ALA A 18 2.94 -9.69 42.94
CA ALA A 18 2.51 -10.02 41.58
C ALA A 18 2.07 -8.78 40.78
N LEU A 19 2.59 -7.60 41.15
CA LEU A 19 2.74 -6.48 40.21
C LEU A 19 3.96 -6.75 39.33
N VAL A 20 3.95 -7.87 38.62
CA VAL A 20 4.85 -8.05 37.48
C VAL A 20 4.22 -7.23 36.37
N THR A 21 4.68 -5.99 36.29
CA THR A 21 4.73 -5.13 35.12
C THR A 21 4.35 -5.89 33.85
N GLY A 22 3.08 -5.75 33.43
CA GLY A 22 2.74 -6.03 32.03
C GLY A 22 3.71 -5.23 31.15
N PRO A 23 4.06 -5.70 29.96
CA PRO A 23 4.84 -4.90 29.03
C PRO A 23 4.17 -3.54 28.93
N GLY A 24 4.89 -2.49 29.35
CA GLY A 24 4.41 -1.14 29.20
C GLY A 24 4.08 -0.97 27.73
N ALA A 25 2.84 -0.63 27.43
CA ALA A 25 2.42 -0.22 26.10
C ALA A 25 3.46 0.79 25.60
N GLN A 26 4.36 0.35 24.70
CA GLN A 26 5.27 1.28 24.05
C GLN A 26 4.37 2.19 23.23
N ALA A 27 4.39 3.48 23.50
CA ALA A 27 3.64 4.43 22.69
C ALA A 27 4.17 4.32 21.26
N SER A 28 3.26 4.26 20.28
CA SER A 28 3.64 4.23 18.87
C SER A 28 4.52 5.46 18.55
N TRP A 29 5.41 5.37 17.54
CA TRP A 29 6.34 6.48 17.21
C TRP A 29 5.61 7.82 17.04
N ILE A 30 4.48 7.76 16.36
CA ILE A 30 3.55 8.85 16.10
C ILE A 30 2.86 9.42 17.37
N ASP A 31 2.93 8.73 18.50
CA ASP A 31 2.52 9.22 19.82
C ASP A 31 3.69 9.77 20.64
N SER A 32 4.94 9.39 20.34
CA SER A 32 6.13 9.91 21.03
C SER A 32 6.72 11.14 20.35
N ASP A 33 6.55 11.28 19.04
CA ASP A 33 7.09 12.41 18.28
C ASP A 33 6.35 13.72 18.54
N PHE A 34 7.11 14.78 18.81
CA PHE A 34 6.58 16.11 19.11
C PHE A 34 5.97 16.76 17.86
N TYR A 35 6.65 16.69 16.72
CA TYR A 35 6.24 17.42 15.52
C TYR A 35 4.96 16.85 14.94
N CYS A 36 4.86 15.53 14.82
CA CYS A 36 3.63 14.88 14.41
C CYS A 36 2.45 15.16 15.35
N ARG A 37 2.69 15.26 16.66
CA ARG A 37 1.63 15.58 17.63
C ARG A 37 1.14 17.02 17.54
N VAL A 38 2.03 17.96 17.22
CA VAL A 38 1.72 19.39 17.24
C VAL A 38 1.25 19.88 15.87
N TYR A 39 1.91 19.45 14.80
CA TYR A 39 1.68 19.95 13.43
C TYR A 39 0.92 18.94 12.56
N GLY A 40 0.88 17.67 12.97
CA GLY A 40 0.25 16.60 12.21
C GLY A 40 1.22 15.89 11.28
N CYS A 41 1.05 14.57 11.15
CA CYS A 41 1.80 13.77 10.20
C CYS A 41 0.97 12.61 9.67
N VAL A 42 1.45 12.04 8.58
CA VAL A 42 1.04 10.76 8.01
C VAL A 42 2.23 9.80 8.10
N VAL A 43 1.97 8.58 8.54
CA VAL A 43 2.95 7.49 8.58
C VAL A 43 2.49 6.42 7.61
N VAL A 44 3.39 6.04 6.70
CA VAL A 44 3.20 4.95 5.75
C VAL A 44 4.07 3.79 6.18
N HIS A 45 3.56 2.56 6.19
CA HIS A 45 4.37 1.41 6.57
C HIS A 45 3.97 0.12 5.84
N ASP A 46 4.91 -0.82 5.78
CA ASP A 46 4.72 -2.17 5.23
C ASP A 46 4.61 -3.26 6.32
N GLY A 47 4.69 -2.84 7.59
CA GLY A 47 4.74 -3.75 8.75
C GLY A 47 6.16 -4.04 9.26
N PHE A 48 7.19 -3.63 8.52
CA PHE A 48 8.60 -3.76 8.91
C PHE A 48 9.33 -2.42 9.02
N SER A 49 9.08 -1.54 8.06
CA SER A 49 9.66 -0.21 7.92
C SER A 49 8.55 0.82 7.73
N PHE A 50 8.88 2.08 7.98
CA PHE A 50 7.91 3.16 7.86
C PHE A 50 8.56 4.45 7.38
N ASP A 51 7.78 5.18 6.59
CA ASP A 51 8.05 6.55 6.17
C ASP A 51 7.12 7.51 6.89
N VAL A 52 7.63 8.71 7.14
CA VAL A 52 6.88 9.77 7.82
C VAL A 52 6.81 10.98 6.91
N TYR A 53 5.59 11.50 6.74
CA TYR A 53 5.29 12.73 6.03
C TYR A 53 4.77 13.75 7.03
N ASP A 54 5.53 14.81 7.27
CA ASP A 54 5.26 15.81 8.30
C ASP A 54 4.67 17.09 7.69
N ASN A 55 3.77 17.73 8.44
CA ASN A 55 3.34 19.09 8.17
C ASN A 55 4.34 20.12 8.68
N TYR A 56 5.36 19.74 9.43
CA TYR A 56 6.44 20.62 9.86
C TYR A 56 7.59 20.65 8.85
N VAL A 57 8.01 21.85 8.47
CA VAL A 57 9.13 22.07 7.56
C VAL A 57 10.40 22.36 8.38
N PHE A 58 11.19 21.33 8.67
CA PHE A 58 12.39 21.45 9.52
C PHE A 58 13.41 22.47 8.99
N ALA A 59 13.57 22.57 7.68
CA ALA A 59 14.55 23.48 7.06
C ALA A 59 14.25 24.96 7.31
N THR A 60 12.96 25.32 7.41
CA THR A 60 12.51 26.72 7.56
C THR A 60 11.87 27.00 8.92
N GLY A 61 11.65 25.98 9.74
CA GLY A 61 10.92 26.08 11.00
C GLY A 61 9.43 26.42 10.84
N GLY A 62 8.84 26.11 9.68
CA GLY A 62 7.48 26.47 9.31
C GLY A 62 6.50 25.29 9.28
N THR A 63 5.28 25.56 8.79
CA THR A 63 4.27 24.51 8.55
C THR A 63 3.90 24.47 7.06
N VAL A 64 3.55 23.28 6.58
CA VAL A 64 3.04 23.04 5.24
C VAL A 64 1.66 23.71 5.14
N PRO A 65 1.45 24.62 4.18
CA PRO A 65 0.14 25.26 4.00
C PRO A 65 -0.91 24.23 3.56
N ASN A 66 -2.18 24.56 3.75
CA ASN A 66 -3.28 23.76 3.21
C ASN A 66 -3.14 23.61 1.68
N GLY A 67 -3.26 22.38 1.18
CA GLY A 67 -3.02 22.02 -0.21
C GLY A 67 -1.54 21.93 -0.59
N GLY A 68 -0.60 22.09 0.35
CA GLY A 68 0.82 21.87 0.13
C GLY A 68 1.23 20.41 0.31
N ARG A 69 2.24 19.96 -0.44
CA ARG A 69 2.83 18.62 -0.27
C ARG A 69 3.47 18.51 1.11
N MET A 70 3.14 17.45 1.86
CA MET A 70 3.75 17.14 3.14
C MET A 70 5.23 16.77 2.94
N ILE A 71 6.06 17.06 3.94
CA ILE A 71 7.51 16.88 3.80
C ILE A 71 7.91 15.46 4.23
N PRO A 72 8.51 14.65 3.35
CA PRO A 72 9.06 13.36 3.76
C PRO A 72 10.22 13.59 4.73
N TRP A 73 10.18 12.91 5.87
CA TRP A 73 11.20 13.06 6.90
C TRP A 73 12.37 12.11 6.64
N THR A 74 13.50 12.66 6.17
CA THR A 74 14.72 11.89 5.84
C THR A 74 15.68 11.67 7.02
N GLY A 75 15.26 12.03 8.24
CA GLY A 75 16.13 12.09 9.43
C GLY A 75 15.93 10.95 10.45
N ASN A 76 15.11 9.95 10.12
CA ASN A 76 14.76 8.88 11.06
C ASN A 76 15.83 7.77 11.06
N PRO A 77 16.42 7.39 12.21
CA PRO A 77 17.36 6.28 12.30
C PRO A 77 16.75 4.90 11.98
N PHE A 78 15.42 4.80 11.82
CA PHE A 78 14.69 3.60 11.43
C PHE A 78 14.10 3.65 10.01
N GLN A 79 14.46 4.66 9.20
CA GLN A 79 14.12 4.63 7.79
C GLN A 79 14.73 3.38 7.15
N GLY A 80 13.89 2.53 6.58
CA GLY A 80 14.37 1.50 5.65
C GLY A 80 15.20 2.19 4.57
N ALA A 81 16.28 1.56 4.10
CA ALA A 81 17.25 2.16 3.19
C ALA A 81 16.73 2.51 1.78
N GLY A 82 15.40 2.61 1.57
CA GLY A 82 14.76 3.01 0.33
C GLY A 82 14.22 4.44 0.45
N GLY A 83 14.79 5.37 -0.30
CA GLY A 83 14.29 6.75 -0.35
C GLY A 83 12.88 6.84 -0.96
N VAL A 84 12.08 7.74 -0.38
CA VAL A 84 10.92 8.49 -0.93
C VAL A 84 9.80 7.74 -1.67
N ASN A 85 9.81 6.41 -1.79
CA ASN A 85 8.65 5.65 -2.28
C ASN A 85 7.94 4.97 -1.10
N PRO A 86 6.62 5.19 -0.92
CA PRO A 86 5.89 4.60 0.19
C PRO A 86 6.05 3.09 0.14
N VAL A 87 6.54 2.51 1.24
CA VAL A 87 6.90 1.10 1.32
C VAL A 87 5.72 0.23 0.88
N ILE A 88 5.88 -0.42 -0.28
CA ILE A 88 4.80 -1.13 -0.97
C ILE A 88 4.75 -2.57 -0.45
N THR A 89 3.68 -2.93 0.24
CA THR A 89 3.32 -4.33 0.52
C THR A 89 2.50 -4.88 -0.62
N GLY A 90 2.93 -5.97 -1.25
CA GLY A 90 1.91 -6.95 -1.66
C GLY A 90 1.19 -7.39 -0.39
N SER A 91 -0.13 -7.55 -0.42
CA SER A 91 -0.84 -8.30 0.63
C SER A 91 0.01 -9.51 0.99
N ARG A 92 0.33 -9.74 2.27
CA ARG A 92 1.18 -10.90 2.58
C ARG A 92 0.40 -12.21 2.34
N THR A 93 -0.92 -12.16 2.10
CA THR A 93 -1.79 -13.33 1.81
C THR A 93 -2.47 -13.33 0.44
N GLU A 94 -2.66 -12.19 -0.24
CA GLU A 94 -3.03 -12.25 -1.67
C GLU A 94 -1.73 -12.49 -2.41
N GLY A 95 -1.65 -13.67 -3.02
CA GLY A 95 -0.44 -14.22 -3.61
C GLY A 95 0.41 -13.10 -4.20
N PHE A 96 1.67 -13.07 -3.78
CA PHE A 96 2.70 -12.59 -4.65
C PHE A 96 2.34 -13.11 -6.05
N HIS A 97 1.84 -12.25 -6.93
CA HIS A 97 2.55 -12.14 -8.17
C HIS A 97 3.95 -11.73 -7.71
N SER A 98 4.79 -12.76 -7.56
CA SER A 98 6.22 -12.62 -7.34
C SER A 98 6.72 -11.47 -8.22
N VAL A 99 7.70 -10.68 -7.79
CA VAL A 99 8.25 -9.74 -8.78
C VAL A 99 8.88 -10.63 -9.85
N PRO A 100 8.58 -10.44 -11.15
CA PRO A 100 9.18 -11.27 -12.18
C PRO A 100 10.69 -11.24 -11.99
N LEU A 101 11.28 -12.42 -11.83
CA LEU A 101 12.73 -12.57 -11.87
C LEU A 101 13.27 -12.23 -13.26
N GLN A 102 14.59 -12.11 -13.38
CA GLN A 102 15.23 -11.68 -14.63
C GLN A 102 14.95 -12.62 -15.82
N ASP A 103 14.49 -13.84 -15.55
CA ASP A 103 14.13 -14.89 -16.50
C ASP A 103 12.61 -15.16 -16.60
N GLN A 104 11.80 -14.30 -15.99
CA GLN A 104 10.34 -14.43 -15.91
C GLN A 104 9.62 -13.27 -16.61
N SER A 105 8.45 -13.57 -17.18
CA SER A 105 7.59 -12.62 -17.89
C SER A 105 6.13 -12.75 -17.44
N VAL A 106 5.30 -11.74 -17.70
CA VAL A 106 3.87 -11.78 -17.36
C VAL A 106 3.15 -12.89 -18.14
N VAL A 107 2.09 -13.45 -17.57
CA VAL A 107 1.31 -14.50 -18.25
C VAL A 107 0.59 -13.91 -19.46
N LEU A 108 0.89 -14.47 -20.63
CA LEU A 108 0.22 -14.18 -21.90
C LEU A 108 -0.77 -15.29 -22.21
N GLY A 109 -1.98 -14.90 -22.55
CA GLY A 109 -3.03 -15.77 -23.04
C GLY A 109 -3.13 -15.73 -24.57
N ILE A 110 -3.68 -16.80 -25.14
CA ILE A 110 -4.04 -16.85 -26.55
C ILE A 110 -5.55 -16.62 -26.64
N ASP A 111 -5.94 -15.55 -27.33
CA ASP A 111 -7.31 -15.36 -27.81
C ASP A 111 -7.38 -16.00 -29.19
N THR A 112 -8.24 -17.01 -29.37
CA THR A 112 -8.36 -17.72 -30.65
C THR A 112 -9.46 -17.14 -31.53
N ASN A 113 -10.32 -16.29 -30.97
CA ASN A 113 -11.56 -15.85 -31.57
C ASN A 113 -11.62 -14.32 -31.82
N GLY A 114 -10.71 -13.55 -31.24
CA GLY A 114 -10.54 -12.11 -31.43
C GLY A 114 -11.49 -11.27 -30.57
N ASP A 115 -12.03 -11.81 -29.48
CA ASP A 115 -12.90 -11.09 -28.54
C ASP A 115 -12.14 -10.33 -27.43
N GLY A 116 -10.81 -10.46 -27.40
CA GLY A 116 -9.93 -9.83 -26.41
C GLY A 116 -9.86 -10.59 -25.09
N VAL A 117 -10.45 -11.78 -24.98
CA VAL A 117 -10.41 -12.63 -23.80
C VAL A 117 -9.52 -13.86 -24.06
N PRO A 118 -8.59 -14.19 -23.15
CA PRO A 118 -7.81 -15.41 -23.27
C PRO A 118 -8.69 -16.68 -23.32
N ASP A 119 -8.70 -17.38 -24.46
CA ASP A 119 -9.29 -18.72 -24.59
C ASP A 119 -8.35 -19.80 -24.01
N ARG A 120 -7.05 -19.53 -24.00
CA ARG A 120 -6.00 -20.46 -23.56
C ARG A 120 -4.92 -19.75 -22.77
N LEU A 121 -4.45 -20.40 -21.71
CA LEU A 121 -3.35 -19.95 -20.87
C LEU A 121 -2.22 -20.98 -20.89
N PRO A 122 -0.94 -20.55 -20.87
CA PRO A 122 0.17 -21.44 -20.60
C PRO A 122 0.03 -22.07 -19.21
N ALA A 123 0.46 -23.31 -19.09
CA ALA A 123 0.60 -23.98 -17.82
C ALA A 123 1.86 -23.44 -17.11
N ASP A 124 1.62 -22.62 -16.09
CA ASP A 124 2.63 -22.21 -15.12
C ASP A 124 3.01 -23.42 -14.24
N ALA A 125 4.16 -24.01 -14.55
CA ALA A 125 4.63 -25.25 -13.95
C ALA A 125 5.00 -25.09 -12.47
N ASN A 126 5.36 -23.87 -12.05
CA ASN A 126 5.77 -23.57 -10.68
C ASN A 126 4.72 -22.77 -9.88
N GLY A 127 3.65 -22.32 -10.54
CA GLY A 127 2.55 -21.58 -9.93
C GLY A 127 2.97 -20.19 -9.41
N SER A 128 4.05 -19.62 -9.97
CA SER A 128 4.60 -18.33 -9.53
C SER A 128 3.83 -17.11 -10.05
N GLY A 129 2.92 -17.32 -11.01
CA GLY A 129 2.18 -16.28 -11.72
C GLY A 129 2.98 -15.61 -12.84
N PHE A 130 4.10 -16.19 -13.28
CA PHE A 130 4.95 -15.68 -14.36
C PHE A 130 5.36 -16.81 -15.30
N LEU A 131 5.58 -16.44 -16.56
CA LEU A 131 6.11 -17.32 -17.58
C LEU A 131 7.64 -17.33 -17.57
N ASP A 132 8.22 -18.51 -17.39
CA ASP A 132 9.64 -18.81 -17.57
C ASP A 132 9.85 -19.99 -18.54
N ALA A 133 11.12 -20.37 -18.73
CA ALA A 133 11.50 -21.43 -19.66
C ALA A 133 11.00 -22.84 -19.25
N GLY A 134 10.52 -23.01 -18.02
CA GLY A 134 9.92 -24.23 -17.52
C GLY A 134 8.44 -24.40 -17.86
N ASP A 135 7.80 -23.34 -18.37
CA ASP A 135 6.38 -23.35 -18.67
C ASP A 135 6.06 -23.89 -20.06
N SER A 136 4.81 -24.29 -20.24
CA SER A 136 4.37 -24.93 -21.48
C SER A 136 3.00 -24.48 -21.91
N LEU A 137 2.74 -24.51 -23.21
CA LEU A 137 1.43 -24.25 -23.77
C LEU A 137 1.07 -25.40 -24.71
N ASP A 138 -0.11 -25.97 -24.52
CA ASP A 138 -0.60 -27.04 -25.38
C ASP A 138 -0.70 -26.58 -26.85
N PRO A 139 -0.40 -27.44 -27.82
CA PRO A 139 -0.56 -27.11 -29.24
C PRO A 139 -1.96 -26.59 -29.55
N PHE A 140 -2.02 -25.51 -30.33
CA PHE A 140 -3.25 -24.91 -30.82
C PHE A 140 -3.12 -24.52 -32.29
N ALA A 141 -4.25 -24.37 -32.96
CA ALA A 141 -4.29 -23.90 -34.34
C ALA A 141 -4.26 -22.37 -34.35
N VAL A 142 -3.35 -21.79 -35.12
CA VAL A 142 -3.30 -20.34 -35.38
C VAL A 142 -4.22 -20.02 -36.56
N SER A 143 -5.12 -19.07 -36.37
CA SER A 143 -6.01 -18.52 -37.38
C SER A 143 -5.72 -17.02 -37.57
N LEU A 144 -6.40 -16.38 -38.54
CA LEU A 144 -6.34 -14.92 -38.70
C LEU A 144 -6.97 -14.14 -37.54
N SER A 145 -7.73 -14.81 -36.67
CA SER A 145 -8.33 -14.23 -35.46
C SER A 145 -7.54 -14.54 -34.20
N THR A 146 -6.41 -15.24 -34.32
CA THR A 146 -5.57 -15.56 -33.17
C THR A 146 -4.74 -14.35 -32.76
N ASP A 147 -4.82 -13.98 -31.49
CA ASP A 147 -4.09 -12.86 -30.91
C ASP A 147 -3.43 -13.24 -29.58
N LEU A 148 -2.41 -12.47 -29.20
CA LEU A 148 -1.75 -12.52 -27.89
C LEU A 148 -2.38 -11.47 -27.00
N VAL A 149 -3.13 -11.94 -26.00
CA VAL A 149 -3.77 -11.12 -24.99
C VAL A 149 -3.12 -11.36 -23.65
N ALA A 150 -3.15 -10.41 -22.74
CA ALA A 150 -2.56 -10.61 -21.42
C ALA A 150 -3.56 -11.39 -20.51
N ALA A 151 -3.06 -12.40 -19.79
CA ALA A 151 -3.90 -13.43 -19.14
C ALA A 151 -4.29 -13.12 -17.69
N ASP A 152 -3.34 -12.58 -16.95
CA ASP A 152 -3.54 -12.04 -15.61
C ASP A 152 -2.63 -10.82 -15.52
N THR A 153 -3.26 -9.65 -15.50
CA THR A 153 -2.58 -8.39 -15.82
C THR A 153 -2.46 -7.48 -14.64
N SER A 154 -3.03 -7.89 -13.50
CA SER A 154 -3.29 -7.00 -12.39
C SER A 154 -2.19 -7.15 -11.33
N ALA A 155 -1.32 -6.15 -11.25
CA ALA A 155 -0.40 -6.06 -10.13
C ALA A 155 -1.13 -5.37 -8.98
N GLN A 156 -1.54 -6.14 -7.99
CA GLN A 156 -2.05 -5.60 -6.74
C GLN A 156 -0.90 -5.22 -5.81
N ARG A 157 -1.04 -4.06 -5.19
CA ARG A 157 -0.13 -3.50 -4.21
C ARG A 157 -0.94 -2.81 -3.11
N SER A 158 -0.32 -2.67 -1.96
CA SER A 158 -0.94 -2.09 -0.78
C SER A 158 0.11 -1.41 0.09
N PHE A 159 -0.33 -0.59 1.02
CA PHE A 159 0.49 -0.11 2.12
C PHE A 159 -0.42 0.36 3.26
N TYR A 160 0.12 0.46 4.45
CA TYR A 160 -0.63 0.88 5.62
C TYR A 160 -0.44 2.37 5.89
N LEU A 161 -1.54 3.04 6.23
CA LEU A 161 -1.60 4.46 6.52
C LEU A 161 -2.07 4.69 7.94
N SER A 162 -1.33 5.50 8.70
CA SER A 162 -1.73 6.04 10.00
C SER A 162 -1.56 7.55 9.99
N SER A 163 -2.46 8.32 10.62
CA SER A 163 -2.34 9.78 10.64
C SER A 163 -2.85 10.41 11.93
N ARG A 164 -2.31 11.60 12.26
CA ARG A 164 -2.85 12.54 13.26
C ARG A 164 -3.50 13.78 12.65
N THR A 165 -3.51 13.88 11.33
CA THR A 165 -4.02 15.03 10.58
C THR A 165 -4.93 14.57 9.44
N ASP A 166 -5.71 15.52 8.95
CA ASP A 166 -6.41 15.45 7.68
C ASP A 166 -5.38 15.55 6.56
N PHE A 167 -5.59 14.81 5.47
CA PHE A 167 -4.70 14.85 4.32
C PHE A 167 -5.41 14.42 3.03
N TYR A 168 -4.81 14.77 1.91
CA TYR A 168 -5.13 14.21 0.60
C TYR A 168 -4.06 13.19 0.22
N LEU A 169 -4.49 12.06 -0.34
CA LEU A 169 -3.62 11.13 -1.03
C LEU A 169 -3.69 11.44 -2.52
N THR A 170 -2.52 11.64 -3.12
CA THR A 170 -2.35 11.88 -4.54
C THR A 170 -1.56 10.76 -5.19
N ALA A 171 -1.81 10.54 -6.48
CA ALA A 171 -1.04 9.62 -7.31
C ALA A 171 -0.60 10.34 -8.59
N GLU A 172 0.62 10.05 -9.06
CA GLU A 172 1.18 10.53 -10.32
C GLU A 172 1.79 9.35 -11.09
N ALA A 173 1.44 9.23 -12.36
CA ALA A 173 2.09 8.31 -13.28
C ALA A 173 3.16 9.03 -14.11
N ARG A 174 4.35 8.43 -14.19
CA ARG A 174 5.49 8.96 -14.95
C ARG A 174 6.06 7.90 -15.87
N LEU A 175 6.32 8.25 -17.13
CA LEU A 175 7.01 7.34 -18.04
C LEU A 175 8.49 7.26 -17.69
N ILE A 176 9.02 6.05 -17.66
CA ILE A 176 10.44 5.79 -17.48
C ILE A 176 11.03 5.51 -18.87
N GLY A 177 12.21 6.06 -19.14
CA GLY A 177 12.92 5.83 -20.39
C GLY A 177 12.46 6.72 -21.56
N PRO A 178 13.02 6.51 -22.76
CA PRO A 178 12.74 7.34 -23.92
C PRO A 178 11.33 7.09 -24.46
N THR A 179 10.64 8.16 -24.85
CA THR A 179 9.39 8.06 -25.60
C THR A 179 9.66 7.42 -26.96
N ASN A 180 9.00 6.31 -27.24
CA ASN A 180 9.09 5.58 -28.51
C ASN A 180 7.71 5.03 -28.86
N GLY A 181 7.55 4.25 -29.94
CA GLY A 181 6.24 3.72 -30.36
C GLY A 181 5.49 2.94 -29.27
N PHE A 182 6.20 2.34 -28.32
CA PHE A 182 5.69 1.47 -27.25
C PHE A 182 5.76 2.08 -25.86
N ASN A 183 6.38 3.25 -25.72
CA ASN A 183 6.51 3.98 -24.47
C ASN A 183 5.90 5.37 -24.64
N THR A 184 4.57 5.42 -24.75
CA THR A 184 3.81 6.67 -24.96
C THR A 184 2.68 6.81 -23.96
N ALA A 185 2.30 8.05 -23.66
CA ALA A 185 1.18 8.35 -22.75
C ALA A 185 -0.15 7.75 -23.23
N ASN A 186 -0.34 7.61 -24.55
CA ASN A 186 -1.57 7.01 -25.12
C ASN A 186 -1.78 5.56 -24.67
N LEU A 187 -0.68 4.83 -24.42
CA LEU A 187 -0.74 3.45 -23.96
C LEU A 187 -1.10 3.34 -22.47
N LEU A 188 -0.83 4.37 -21.67
CA LEU A 188 -1.24 4.40 -20.25
C LEU A 188 -2.76 4.47 -20.07
N ASN A 189 -3.49 5.03 -21.04
CA ASN A 189 -4.96 5.02 -21.05
C ASN A 189 -5.56 3.62 -21.23
N ARG A 190 -4.74 2.61 -21.52
CA ARG A 190 -5.16 1.20 -21.62
C ARG A 190 -4.79 0.38 -20.40
N VAL A 191 -4.07 0.99 -19.45
CA VAL A 191 -3.72 0.35 -18.19
C VAL A 191 -4.76 0.79 -17.18
N ASP A 192 -5.63 -0.14 -16.79
CA ASP A 192 -6.65 0.08 -15.78
C ASP A 192 -5.99 0.39 -14.43
N PHE A 193 -6.60 1.27 -13.66
CA PHE A 193 -6.17 1.62 -12.31
C PHE A 193 -7.39 1.61 -11.38
N ASP A 194 -7.36 0.74 -10.39
CA ASP A 194 -8.37 0.66 -9.33
C ASP A 194 -7.69 0.81 -7.98
N TYR A 195 -8.41 1.40 -7.01
CA TYR A 195 -7.86 1.69 -5.70
C TYR A 195 -8.95 1.72 -4.63
N GLY A 196 -8.57 1.28 -3.42
CA GLY A 196 -9.49 1.09 -2.31
C GLY A 196 -8.82 1.30 -0.96
N VAL A 197 -9.63 1.38 0.09
CA VAL A 197 -9.13 1.37 1.47
C VAL A 197 -9.88 0.35 2.29
N THR A 198 -9.13 -0.58 2.85
CA THR A 198 -9.59 -1.51 3.88
C THR A 198 -9.31 -0.91 5.25
N ARG A 199 -10.34 -0.72 6.06
CA ARG A 199 -10.22 0.02 7.33
C ARG A 199 -9.79 -0.84 8.51
N GLN A 200 -10.16 -2.11 8.49
CA GLN A 200 -9.90 -3.05 9.55
C GLN A 200 -9.85 -4.44 8.95
N GLY A 201 -8.89 -5.24 9.39
CA GLY A 201 -8.70 -6.59 8.87
C GLY A 201 -7.56 -7.30 9.56
N VAL A 202 -7.26 -8.48 9.05
CA VAL A 202 -6.05 -9.23 9.36
C VAL A 202 -5.39 -9.56 8.04
N ASP A 203 -4.12 -9.20 7.91
CA ASP A 203 -3.30 -9.47 6.72
C ASP A 203 -2.05 -10.23 7.19
N ASP A 204 -1.94 -11.50 6.78
CA ASP A 204 -0.86 -12.42 7.16
C ASP A 204 -0.48 -12.38 8.65
N GLY A 205 -1.51 -12.55 9.48
CA GLY A 205 -1.36 -12.58 10.93
C GLY A 205 -1.19 -11.21 11.59
N MET A 206 -1.03 -10.11 10.82
CA MET A 206 -1.05 -8.75 11.36
C MET A 206 -2.49 -8.22 11.38
N ALA A 207 -3.03 -8.01 12.57
CA ALA A 207 -4.29 -7.29 12.73
C ALA A 207 -4.07 -5.78 12.56
N PHE A 208 -4.91 -5.13 11.78
CA PHE A 208 -4.88 -3.67 11.60
C PHE A 208 -6.26 -3.06 11.81
N GLY A 209 -6.30 -1.77 12.08
CA GLY A 209 -7.54 -1.01 12.06
C GLY A 209 -8.41 -1.06 13.31
N ALA A 210 -8.02 -1.80 14.35
CA ALA A 210 -8.80 -1.98 15.57
C ALA A 210 -9.10 -0.65 16.31
N ASP A 211 -8.15 0.29 16.27
CA ASP A 211 -8.19 1.63 16.88
C ASP A 211 -8.29 2.75 15.83
N THR A 212 -8.75 2.43 14.63
CA THR A 212 -9.06 3.43 13.59
C THR A 212 -10.45 4.02 13.74
N ARG A 213 -10.63 5.23 13.24
CA ARG A 213 -11.88 5.97 13.29
C ARG A 213 -12.99 5.20 12.57
N ARG A 214 -14.18 5.22 13.15
CA ARG A 214 -15.40 4.63 12.54
C ARG A 214 -16.19 5.73 11.83
N GLY A 215 -16.88 5.40 10.73
CA GLY A 215 -17.71 6.33 9.95
C GLY A 215 -17.09 6.81 8.64
N ASN A 216 -17.77 7.67 7.87
CA ASN A 216 -17.29 8.11 6.55
C ASN A 216 -16.33 9.29 6.64
N TYR A 217 -15.08 8.96 6.96
CA TYR A 217 -13.98 9.92 7.07
C TYR A 217 -12.99 9.79 5.90
N ILE A 218 -13.13 8.74 5.08
CA ILE A 218 -12.40 8.53 3.84
C ILE A 218 -13.37 8.75 2.70
N ARG A 219 -12.96 9.56 1.72
CA ARG A 219 -13.72 9.83 0.50
C ARG A 219 -12.81 9.63 -0.70
N SER A 220 -13.24 8.82 -1.66
CA SER A 220 -12.58 8.80 -2.97
C SER A 220 -12.82 10.12 -3.69
N LEU A 221 -11.75 10.69 -4.23
CA LEU A 221 -11.77 11.89 -5.04
C LEU A 221 -11.41 11.53 -6.47
N GLY A 222 -12.10 12.14 -7.43
CA GLY A 222 -11.87 11.87 -8.85
C GLY A 222 -12.37 10.50 -9.30
N ASN A 223 -12.21 10.26 -10.60
CA ASN A 223 -12.49 9.00 -11.28
C ASN A 223 -11.21 8.61 -12.04
N ALA A 224 -10.10 8.39 -11.33
CA ALA A 224 -8.90 7.85 -11.95
C ALA A 224 -9.15 6.36 -12.22
N ASN A 225 -9.52 6.04 -13.47
CA ASN A 225 -9.85 4.67 -13.88
C ASN A 225 -8.69 4.02 -14.64
N THR A 226 -7.75 4.84 -15.13
CA THR A 226 -6.59 4.40 -15.88
C THR A 226 -5.32 5.08 -15.38
N VAL A 227 -4.16 4.47 -15.62
CA VAL A 227 -2.85 5.10 -15.34
C VAL A 227 -2.67 6.37 -16.17
N GLY A 228 -3.31 6.45 -17.33
CA GLY A 228 -3.34 7.66 -18.16
C GLY A 228 -4.01 8.86 -17.49
N ASP A 229 -5.01 8.65 -16.64
CA ASP A 229 -5.68 9.72 -15.87
C ASP A 229 -4.75 10.34 -14.82
N LEU A 230 -3.70 9.62 -14.42
CA LEU A 230 -2.70 10.02 -13.44
C LEU A 230 -1.45 10.64 -14.10
N TYR A 231 -1.39 10.68 -15.43
CA TYR A 231 -0.16 11.00 -16.14
C TYR A 231 0.18 12.49 -16.12
N GLY A 232 1.42 12.80 -15.74
CA GLY A 232 2.05 14.11 -15.93
C GLY A 232 1.76 15.16 -14.86
N SER A 233 0.89 14.88 -13.88
CA SER A 233 0.74 15.71 -12.68
C SER A 233 0.06 14.94 -11.54
N PRO A 234 0.37 15.26 -10.25
CA PRO A 234 -0.30 14.63 -9.11
C PRO A 234 -1.81 14.84 -9.11
N VAL A 235 -2.57 13.75 -9.09
CA VAL A 235 -4.02 13.75 -9.02
C VAL A 235 -4.48 13.32 -7.64
N GLN A 236 -5.37 14.09 -7.01
CA GLN A 236 -5.99 13.71 -5.75
C GLN A 236 -6.96 12.55 -5.96
N ILE A 237 -6.62 11.38 -5.42
CA ILE A 237 -7.42 10.15 -5.56
C ILE A 237 -8.23 9.87 -4.30
N MET A 238 -7.78 10.32 -3.12
CA MET A 238 -8.51 10.12 -1.88
C MET A 238 -8.32 11.28 -0.90
N GLU A 239 -9.30 11.39 -0.03
CA GLU A 239 -9.43 12.41 0.99
C GLU A 239 -9.69 11.77 2.34
N PHE A 240 -8.81 12.04 3.29
CA PHE A 240 -8.91 11.58 4.67
C PHE A 240 -9.26 12.79 5.55
N ARG A 241 -10.53 12.87 5.93
CA ARG A 241 -11.08 13.86 6.86
C ARG A 241 -10.87 13.34 8.28
N ASN A 242 -10.34 14.15 9.17
CA ASN A 242 -9.89 13.75 10.49
C ASN A 242 -8.73 12.75 10.48
N ALA A 243 -7.96 12.77 11.57
CA ALA A 243 -6.99 11.74 11.89
C ALA A 243 -7.59 10.32 11.75
N ILE A 244 -6.82 9.42 11.14
CA ILE A 244 -7.16 8.00 11.00
C ILE A 244 -7.36 7.35 12.38
N ARG A 245 -6.59 7.76 13.40
CA ARG A 245 -6.65 7.16 14.73
C ARG A 245 -7.80 7.66 15.62
N LEU A 246 -8.27 6.79 16.52
CA LEU A 246 -9.19 7.14 17.61
C LEU A 246 -8.48 7.43 18.94
N ARG A 247 -7.38 6.74 19.22
CA ARG A 247 -6.72 6.72 20.54
C ARG A 247 -5.20 6.66 20.38
N ASN A 248 -4.48 7.05 21.43
CA ASN A 248 -3.02 6.84 21.54
C ASN A 248 -2.77 5.37 21.96
N ALA A 249 -3.11 4.43 21.08
CA ALA A 249 -2.82 3.01 21.24
C ALA A 249 -1.30 2.72 21.13
N ALA A 250 -0.89 1.53 21.57
CA ALA A 250 0.52 1.19 21.67
C ALA A 250 1.16 0.88 20.30
N ASP A 251 0.43 0.20 19.44
CA ASP A 251 0.96 -0.35 18.18
C ASP A 251 0.48 0.45 16.96
N LEU A 252 1.37 0.65 15.99
CA LEU A 252 1.04 1.30 14.71
C LEU A 252 -0.01 0.52 13.90
N PRO A 253 0.05 -0.83 13.79
CA PRO A 253 -0.92 -1.59 13.01
C PRO A 253 -2.36 -1.37 13.45
N SER A 254 -2.67 -1.41 14.76
CA SER A 254 -4.04 -1.17 15.26
C SER A 254 -4.60 0.19 14.88
N GLN A 255 -3.74 1.18 14.62
CA GLN A 255 -4.11 2.56 14.28
C GLN A 255 -4.04 2.87 12.79
N SER A 256 -3.83 1.84 11.95
CA SER A 256 -3.63 1.98 10.52
C SER A 256 -4.82 1.48 9.71
N VAL A 257 -5.03 2.07 8.54
CA VAL A 257 -5.86 1.52 7.46
C VAL A 257 -4.96 1.02 6.33
N ARG A 258 -5.41 0.03 5.57
CA ARG A 258 -4.70 -0.49 4.41
C ARG A 258 -5.23 0.20 3.15
N PHE A 259 -4.36 0.88 2.43
CA PHE A 259 -4.65 1.36 1.08
C PHE A 259 -4.24 0.27 0.10
N ASP A 260 -5.14 -0.02 -0.84
CA ASP A 260 -4.99 -1.04 -1.86
C ASP A 260 -5.05 -0.35 -3.22
N TYR A 261 -4.17 -0.73 -4.14
CA TYR A 261 -4.26 -0.32 -5.53
C TYR A 261 -3.88 -1.46 -6.45
N VAL A 262 -4.56 -1.50 -7.59
CA VAL A 262 -4.41 -2.50 -8.62
C VAL A 262 -4.21 -1.75 -9.92
N TYR A 263 -3.17 -2.11 -10.66
CA TYR A 263 -3.05 -1.68 -12.04
C TYR A 263 -3.02 -2.91 -12.95
N GLY A 264 -3.85 -2.87 -13.99
CA GLY A 264 -4.06 -3.96 -14.93
C GLY A 264 -3.68 -3.55 -16.34
N PHE A 265 -2.97 -4.38 -17.10
CA PHE A 265 -2.75 -4.12 -18.54
C PHE A 265 -4.03 -4.19 -19.39
N GLY A 266 -5.20 -4.54 -18.82
CA GLY A 266 -6.49 -4.45 -19.49
C GLY A 266 -6.48 -5.11 -20.89
N GLY A 267 -7.07 -4.44 -21.89
CA GLY A 267 -7.05 -4.85 -23.30
C GLY A 267 -5.79 -4.44 -24.07
N TYR A 268 -4.63 -4.39 -23.42
CA TYR A 268 -3.37 -4.09 -24.09
C TYR A 268 -2.99 -5.22 -25.06
N ASP A 269 -3.00 -4.89 -26.35
CA ASP A 269 -2.57 -5.76 -27.44
C ASP A 269 -1.04 -5.88 -27.45
N LEU A 270 -0.55 -7.09 -27.18
CA LEU A 270 0.87 -7.43 -27.11
C LEU A 270 1.43 -7.94 -28.45
N SER A 271 0.60 -8.06 -29.49
CA SER A 271 1.02 -8.49 -30.84
C SER A 271 1.84 -7.44 -31.59
N MET A 272 1.93 -6.21 -31.06
CA MET A 272 2.58 -5.09 -31.70
C MET A 272 4.12 -5.11 -31.51
N GLY A 273 4.84 -6.04 -32.14
CA GLY A 273 6.30 -5.98 -32.34
C GLY A 273 7.20 -5.84 -31.08
N ASP A 274 8.49 -5.54 -31.30
CA ASP A 274 9.47 -5.39 -30.21
C ASP A 274 9.37 -4.00 -29.56
N GLY A 275 9.12 -3.97 -28.24
CA GLY A 275 9.04 -2.74 -27.46
C GLY A 275 8.83 -2.97 -25.96
N HIS A 276 8.90 -1.90 -25.16
CA HIS A 276 8.54 -1.94 -23.75
C HIS A 276 7.80 -0.65 -23.36
N LEU A 277 6.75 -0.81 -22.56
CA LEU A 277 6.11 0.28 -21.81
C LEU A 277 6.68 0.25 -20.40
N GLN A 278 7.28 1.35 -19.96
CA GLN A 278 7.82 1.46 -18.60
C GLN A 278 7.26 2.73 -17.95
N TYR A 279 6.65 2.56 -16.78
CA TYR A 279 6.12 3.67 -16.01
C TYR A 279 6.32 3.43 -14.50
N GLU A 280 6.33 4.53 -13.76
CA GLU A 280 6.31 4.56 -12.29
C GLU A 280 5.01 5.20 -11.81
N LEU A 281 4.46 4.66 -10.74
CA LEU A 281 3.37 5.27 -9.97
C LEU A 281 3.96 5.81 -8.66
N GLU A 282 3.93 7.12 -8.49
CA GLU A 282 4.37 7.80 -7.27
C GLU A 282 3.14 8.23 -6.47
N PHE A 283 3.16 7.99 -5.16
CA PHE A 283 2.09 8.40 -4.26
C PHE A 283 2.60 9.45 -3.28
N ASP A 284 1.82 10.52 -3.13
CA ASP A 284 2.19 11.68 -2.34
C ASP A 284 1.07 12.11 -1.39
N PHE A 285 1.46 12.75 -0.29
CA PHE A 285 0.56 13.24 0.74
C PHE A 285 0.54 14.76 0.76
N TYR A 286 -0.66 15.34 0.80
CA TYR A 286 -0.87 16.78 0.83
C TYR A 286 -1.65 17.19 2.08
N ASN A 287 -1.23 18.28 2.70
CA ASN A 287 -1.90 18.84 3.87
C ASN A 287 -3.29 19.37 3.49
N ARG A 288 -4.21 19.32 4.44
CA ARG A 288 -5.60 19.72 4.27
C ARG A 288 -6.05 20.74 5.31
#